data_AF-A0A9D4X4T5-F1
#
_entry.id   AF-A0A9D4X4T5-F1
#
_cell.length_a   1.000
_cell.length_b   1.000
_cell.length_c   1.000
_cell.angle_alpha   90.00
_cell.angle_beta   90.00
_cell.angle_gamma   90.00
#
_symmetry.space_group_name_H-M   'P 1'
#
loop_
_entity.id
_entity.type
_entity.pdbx_description
1 polymer ?
#
loop_
_entity_poly.entity_id
_entity_poly.type
_entity_poly.pdbx_seq_one_letter_code
_entity_poly.pdbx_strand_id
1 'polypeptide(L)'
;MIESAFALMVAFLINVSVISVSGAVCYSSNLNEEDQMNCRDLDLNKASFLLRNVLGKWSSKLFGVALLASGQSSTITGTYAGQYVMQGFLDLRLTPWIRNMLTRCLAIVPSLIVAVIGGSAGAGKLIIIASMILSFELPFALVPLLKFTSSKTKMGAHVNSTMISAITWIIGSLIMIINIYYLITGFIKLLLHSDIEIVAKVFLGMLGFSGMAVYLAGIAYLVLRKNKEGTHLLALTAPENQQMTNEQVNGSIYSLPREDIVNMQLPQRSSTQEFD
;
A
#
# COMPACT_ATOMS: atom_id res chain seq x y z
N MET A 1 4.52 -17.38 6.29
CA MET A 1 3.15 -17.51 5.71
C MET A 1 2.11 -17.64 6.80
N ILE A 2 2.34 -18.51 7.80
CA ILE A 2 1.44 -18.65 8.96
C ILE A 2 1.34 -17.33 9.74
N GLU A 3 2.44 -16.58 9.93
CA GLU A 3 2.38 -15.30 10.64
C GLU A 3 1.50 -14.28 9.90
N SER A 4 1.68 -14.15 8.59
CA SER A 4 0.89 -13.24 7.75
C SER A 4 -0.57 -13.66 7.68
N ALA A 5 -0.87 -14.95 7.58
CA ALA A 5 -2.23 -15.47 7.55
C ALA A 5 -2.96 -15.20 8.88
N PHE A 6 -2.28 -15.41 10.01
CA PHE A 6 -2.85 -15.11 11.32
C PHE A 6 -3.12 -13.59 11.48
N ALA A 7 -2.17 -12.74 11.09
CA ALA A 7 -2.36 -11.29 11.13
C ALA A 7 -3.53 -10.82 10.26
N LEU A 8 -3.66 -11.34 9.03
CA LEU A 8 -4.78 -11.04 8.13
C LEU A 8 -6.11 -11.57 8.66
N MET A 9 -6.13 -12.72 9.34
CA MET A 9 -7.33 -13.24 9.98
C MET A 9 -7.81 -12.34 11.12
N VAL A 10 -6.90 -11.84 11.97
CA VAL A 10 -7.25 -10.87 13.01
C VAL A 10 -7.79 -9.58 12.38
N ALA A 11 -7.14 -9.05 11.34
CA ALA A 11 -7.62 -7.86 10.62
C ALA A 11 -9.02 -8.10 10.00
N PHE A 12 -9.26 -9.27 9.44
CA PHE A 12 -10.57 -9.67 8.92
C PHE A 12 -11.64 -9.67 10.03
N LEU A 13 -11.36 -10.28 11.19
CA LEU A 13 -12.29 -10.29 12.33
C LEU A 13 -12.62 -8.89 12.85
N ILE A 14 -11.62 -8.00 12.88
CA ILE A 14 -11.83 -6.59 13.24
C ILE A 14 -12.77 -5.91 12.23
N ASN A 15 -12.51 -6.05 10.93
CA ASN A 15 -13.37 -5.48 9.88
C ASN A 15 -14.81 -6.00 9.95
N VAL A 16 -14.98 -7.32 10.15
CA VAL A 16 -16.31 -7.93 10.33
C VAL A 16 -17.01 -7.39 11.58
N SER A 17 -16.27 -7.21 12.67
CA SER A 17 -16.80 -6.67 13.93
C SER A 17 -17.26 -5.22 13.75
N VAL A 18 -16.48 -4.37 13.08
CA VAL A 18 -16.87 -2.97 12.79
C VAL A 18 -18.14 -2.91 11.94
N ILE A 19 -18.25 -3.75 10.90
CA ILE A 19 -19.45 -3.82 10.05
C ILE A 19 -20.66 -4.31 10.85
N SER A 20 -20.49 -5.37 11.65
CA SER A 20 -21.55 -5.95 12.47
C SER A 20 -22.06 -4.96 13.53
N VAL A 21 -21.16 -4.28 14.25
CA VAL A 21 -21.51 -3.25 15.23
C VAL A 21 -22.22 -2.08 14.56
N SER A 22 -21.73 -1.60 13.42
CA SER A 22 -22.37 -0.51 12.67
C SER A 22 -23.79 -0.90 12.23
N GLY A 23 -23.97 -2.13 11.74
CA GLY A 23 -25.29 -2.66 11.37
C GLY A 23 -26.23 -2.79 12.57
N ALA A 24 -25.76 -3.34 13.69
CA ALA A 24 -26.57 -3.49 14.91
C ALA A 24 -26.97 -2.14 15.52
N VAL A 25 -26.06 -1.16 15.53
CA VAL A 25 -26.34 0.20 16.00
C VAL A 25 -27.38 0.87 15.11
N CYS A 26 -27.19 0.84 13.79
CA CYS A 26 -28.07 1.53 12.84
C CYS A 26 -29.42 0.86 12.58
N TYR A 27 -29.59 -0.41 13.00
CA TYR A 27 -30.87 -1.14 12.91
C TYR A 27 -31.66 -1.12 14.23
N SER A 28 -31.12 -0.52 15.30
CA SER A 28 -31.80 -0.47 16.59
C SER A 28 -33.11 0.30 16.50
N SER A 29 -34.19 -0.30 17.00
CA SER A 29 -35.55 0.27 16.99
C SER A 29 -35.73 1.47 17.93
N ASN A 30 -34.73 1.79 18.75
CA ASN A 30 -34.75 2.91 19.70
C ASN A 30 -33.99 4.15 19.19
N LEU A 31 -33.73 4.25 17.89
CA LEU A 31 -33.07 5.42 17.29
C LEU A 31 -34.08 6.50 16.93
N ASN A 32 -33.74 7.75 17.25
CA ASN A 32 -34.47 8.91 16.77
C ASN A 32 -34.27 9.06 15.25
N GLU A 33 -35.21 9.72 14.57
CA GLU A 33 -35.13 9.95 13.11
C GLU A 33 -33.83 10.64 12.68
N GLU A 34 -33.29 11.53 13.52
CA GLU A 34 -32.00 12.21 13.31
C GLU A 34 -30.79 11.25 13.33
N ASP A 35 -30.75 10.31 14.27
CA ASP A 35 -29.69 9.31 14.37
C ASP A 35 -29.76 8.28 13.23
N GLN A 36 -30.97 7.97 12.78
CA GLN A 36 -31.18 7.11 11.63
C GLN A 36 -30.71 7.77 10.32
N MET A 37 -30.83 9.09 10.19
CA MET A 37 -30.22 9.84 9.08
C MET A 37 -28.68 9.87 9.18
N ASN A 38 -28.12 9.99 10.39
CA ASN A 38 -26.67 9.95 10.60
C ASN A 38 -26.02 8.61 10.20
N CYS A 39 -26.80 7.52 10.20
CA CYS A 39 -26.34 6.22 9.72
C CYS A 39 -26.13 6.12 8.20
N ARG A 40 -26.71 7.03 7.39
CA ARG A 40 -26.48 7.05 5.93
C ARG A 40 -25.13 7.64 5.53
N ASP A 41 -24.57 8.51 6.37
CA ASP A 41 -23.31 9.21 6.12
C ASP A 41 -22.49 9.25 7.41
N LEU A 42 -21.91 8.08 7.74
CA LEU A 42 -21.15 7.84 8.97
C LEU A 42 -19.77 8.48 8.92
N ASP A 43 -19.62 9.59 9.63
CA ASP A 43 -18.32 10.20 9.92
C ASP A 43 -17.75 9.72 11.27
N LEU A 44 -16.44 9.88 11.48
CA LEU A 44 -15.76 9.55 12.74
C LEU A 44 -16.45 10.17 13.98
N ASN A 45 -16.94 11.39 13.84
CA ASN A 45 -17.62 12.11 14.91
C ASN A 45 -19.01 11.49 15.19
N LYS A 46 -19.82 11.31 14.14
CA LYS A 46 -21.16 10.68 14.22
C LYS A 46 -21.07 9.26 14.77
N ALA A 47 -20.08 8.46 14.35
CA ALA A 47 -19.86 7.10 14.83
C ALA A 47 -19.67 7.05 16.37
N SER A 48 -18.87 7.96 16.93
CA SER A 48 -18.67 8.06 18.38
C SER A 48 -19.97 8.39 19.13
N PHE A 49 -20.78 9.31 18.60
CA PHE A 49 -22.06 9.68 19.21
C PHE A 49 -23.09 8.55 19.12
N LEU A 50 -23.22 7.89 17.97
CA LEU A 50 -24.11 6.75 17.76
C LEU A 50 -23.76 5.57 18.68
N LEU A 51 -22.47 5.26 18.80
CA LEU A 51 -21.98 4.24 19.74
C LEU A 51 -22.31 4.58 21.18
N ARG A 52 -22.19 5.85 21.57
CA ARG A 52 -22.57 6.31 22.92
C ARG A 52 -24.08 6.21 23.16
N ASN A 53 -24.91 6.53 22.15
CA ASN A 53 -26.35 6.52 22.30
C ASN A 53 -26.89 5.09 22.46
N VAL A 54 -26.37 4.14 21.69
CA VAL A 54 -26.88 2.75 21.68
C VAL A 54 -26.17 1.84 22.69
N LEU A 55 -24.84 1.93 22.85
CA LEU A 55 -24.06 1.04 23.74
C LEU A 55 -23.68 1.70 25.07
N GLY A 56 -24.03 2.97 25.27
CA GLY A 56 -23.77 3.72 26.50
C GLY A 56 -22.44 4.50 26.51
N LYS A 57 -22.25 5.29 27.57
CA LYS A 57 -21.19 6.31 27.68
C LYS A 57 -19.75 5.77 27.56
N TRP A 58 -19.51 4.52 27.92
CA TRP A 58 -18.17 3.91 27.85
C TRP A 58 -17.73 3.56 26.42
N SER A 59 -18.69 3.29 25.52
CA SER A 59 -18.41 2.88 24.14
C SER A 59 -17.65 3.95 23.35
N SER A 60 -18.05 5.22 23.49
CA SER A 60 -17.36 6.36 22.83
C SER A 60 -15.92 6.54 23.31
N LYS A 61 -15.63 6.30 24.60
CA LYS A 61 -14.26 6.35 25.12
C LYS A 61 -13.41 5.22 24.53
N LEU A 62 -13.94 4.00 24.49
CA LEU A 62 -13.26 2.86 23.88
C LEU A 62 -13.00 3.08 22.38
N PHE A 63 -13.96 3.65 21.66
CA PHE A 63 -13.77 4.04 20.26
C PHE A 63 -12.63 5.06 20.09
N GLY A 64 -12.57 6.07 20.95
CA GLY A 64 -11.46 7.04 20.96
C GLY A 64 -10.09 6.38 21.22
N VAL A 65 -10.01 5.46 22.19
CA VAL A 65 -8.78 4.70 22.47
C VAL A 65 -8.40 3.81 21.28
N ALA A 66 -9.37 3.16 20.65
CA ALA A 66 -9.14 2.32 19.46
C ALA A 66 -8.63 3.15 18.27
N LEU A 67 -9.18 4.35 18.04
CA LEU A 67 -8.69 5.27 17.01
C LEU A 67 -7.25 5.72 17.28
N LEU A 68 -6.91 6.03 18.53
CA LEU A 68 -5.53 6.38 18.91
C LEU A 68 -4.58 5.21 18.69
N ALA A 69 -4.95 3.99 19.10
CA ALA A 69 -4.15 2.80 18.90
C ALA A 69 -3.92 2.50 17.40
N SER A 70 -4.97 2.63 16.58
CA SER A 70 -4.88 2.48 15.12
C SER A 70 -3.92 3.50 14.49
N GLY A 71 -3.99 4.77 14.92
CA GLY A 71 -3.08 5.82 14.44
C GLY A 71 -1.61 5.56 14.77
N GLN A 72 -1.31 5.00 15.94
CA GLN A 72 0.05 4.60 16.31
C GLN A 72 0.57 3.46 15.42
N SER A 73 -0.26 2.44 15.18
CA SER A 73 0.09 1.31 14.32
C SER A 73 0.39 1.75 12.87
N SER A 74 -0.44 2.63 12.32
CA SER A 74 -0.24 3.21 10.98
C SER A 74 1.08 3.98 10.88
N THR A 75 1.45 4.73 11.93
CA THR A 75 2.70 5.49 11.95
C THR A 75 3.93 4.59 11.86
N ILE A 76 3.95 3.49 12.63
CA ILE A 76 5.06 2.53 12.61
C ILE A 76 5.19 1.91 11.21
N THR A 77 4.09 1.37 10.69
CA THR A 77 4.06 0.71 9.38
C THR A 77 4.44 1.68 8.26
N GLY A 78 3.93 2.92 8.31
CA GLY A 78 4.25 3.97 7.34
C GLY A 78 5.73 4.35 7.33
N THR A 79 6.39 4.43 8.50
CA THR A 79 7.83 4.73 8.54
C THR A 79 8.70 3.59 8.00
N TYR A 80 8.31 2.34 8.21
CA TYR A 80 9.00 1.18 7.63
C TYR A 80 8.78 1.09 6.13
N ALA A 81 7.54 1.20 5.65
CA ALA A 81 7.24 1.20 4.22
C ALA A 81 7.95 2.37 3.50
N GLY A 82 7.89 3.57 4.08
CA GLY A 82 8.57 4.75 3.57
C GLY A 82 10.09 4.56 3.48
N GLN A 83 10.71 3.84 4.42
CA GLN A 83 12.14 3.52 4.33
C GLN A 83 12.49 2.73 3.08
N TYR A 84 11.75 1.64 2.82
CA TYR A 84 11.99 0.79 1.67
C TYR A 84 11.77 1.53 0.36
N VAL A 85 10.75 2.39 0.30
CA VAL A 85 10.48 3.21 -0.89
C VAL A 85 11.59 4.27 -1.09
N MET A 86 12.00 4.98 -0.04
CA MET A 86 13.04 6.02 -0.15
C MET A 86 14.40 5.43 -0.52
N GLN A 87 14.79 4.31 0.06
CA GLN A 87 16.05 3.64 -0.26
C GLN A 87 16.01 2.94 -1.63
N GLY A 88 14.86 2.37 -2.01
CA GLY A 88 14.72 1.62 -3.26
C GLY A 88 14.54 2.51 -4.50
N PHE A 89 13.79 3.61 -4.41
CA PHE A 89 13.44 4.44 -5.55
C PHE A 89 14.18 5.78 -5.64
N LEU A 90 14.58 6.35 -4.49
CA LEU A 90 15.18 7.69 -4.43
C LEU A 90 16.65 7.67 -3.97
N ASP A 91 17.19 6.51 -3.56
CA ASP A 91 18.48 6.33 -2.88
C ASP A 91 18.73 7.37 -1.76
N LEU A 92 17.65 7.78 -1.09
CA LEU A 92 17.67 8.81 -0.05
C LEU A 92 17.83 8.15 1.32
N ARG A 93 19.02 8.28 1.92
CA ARG A 93 19.34 7.73 3.24
C ARG A 93 19.23 8.81 4.31
N LEU A 94 18.02 9.01 4.83
CA LEU A 94 17.76 9.87 5.98
C LEU A 94 17.88 9.10 7.29
N THR A 95 18.27 9.79 8.36
CA THR A 95 18.21 9.23 9.71
C THR A 95 16.76 9.00 10.15
N PRO A 96 16.46 7.95 10.93
CA PRO A 96 15.08 7.56 11.25
C PRO A 96 14.25 8.66 11.92
N TRP A 97 14.86 9.48 12.78
CA TRP A 97 14.17 10.55 13.49
C TRP A 97 13.77 11.70 12.57
N ILE A 98 14.67 12.15 11.67
CA ILE A 98 14.39 13.20 10.68
C ILE A 98 13.30 12.73 9.73
N ARG A 99 13.38 11.48 9.25
CA ARG A 99 12.33 10.89 8.40
C ARG A 99 10.97 10.92 9.08
N ASN A 100 10.88 10.49 10.33
CA ASN A 100 9.63 10.43 11.08
C ASN A 100 9.08 11.85 11.37
N MET A 101 9.93 12.82 11.69
CA MET A 101 9.48 14.21 11.85
C MET A 101 8.96 14.78 10.53
N LEU A 102 9.67 14.56 9.42
CA LEU A 102 9.26 15.07 8.11
C LEU A 102 7.92 14.49 7.67
N THR A 103 7.76 13.16 7.69
CA THR A 103 6.51 12.52 7.24
C THR A 103 5.33 12.87 8.15
N ARG A 104 5.55 13.01 9.46
CA ARG A 104 4.51 13.47 10.38
C ARG A 104 4.15 14.93 10.16
N CYS A 105 5.12 15.82 9.96
CA CYS A 105 4.82 17.22 9.67
C CYS A 105 4.02 17.34 8.37
N LEU A 106 4.42 16.63 7.32
CA LEU A 106 3.70 16.63 6.04
C LEU A 106 2.28 16.07 6.14
N ALA A 107 2.01 15.16 7.06
CA ALA A 107 0.65 14.63 7.28
C ALA A 107 -0.18 15.50 8.25
N ILE A 108 0.39 15.90 9.38
CA ILE A 108 -0.32 16.56 10.48
C ILE A 108 -0.58 18.03 10.17
N VAL A 109 0.38 18.76 9.60
CA VAL A 109 0.23 20.21 9.35
C VAL A 109 -0.95 20.51 8.42
N PRO A 110 -1.07 19.92 7.22
CA PRO A 110 -2.23 20.19 6.35
C PRO A 110 -3.54 19.67 6.96
N SER A 111 -3.50 18.53 7.65
CA SER A 111 -4.66 17.99 8.34
C SER A 111 -5.17 18.93 9.45
N LEU A 112 -4.25 19.50 10.24
CA LEU A 112 -4.57 20.44 11.30
C LEU A 112 -5.14 21.74 10.73
N ILE A 113 -4.55 22.29 9.65
CA ILE A 113 -5.07 23.49 8.99
C ILE A 113 -6.50 23.26 8.51
N VAL A 114 -6.76 22.15 7.81
CA VAL A 114 -8.10 21.81 7.33
C VAL A 114 -9.07 21.57 8.48
N ALA A 115 -8.65 20.94 9.57
CA ALA A 115 -9.49 20.70 10.74
C ALA A 115 -9.84 22.00 11.48
N VAL A 116 -8.91 22.95 11.59
CA VAL A 116 -9.15 24.26 12.24
C VAL A 116 -10.11 25.12 11.42
N ILE A 117 -9.97 25.12 10.10
CA ILE A 117 -10.80 25.96 9.21
C ILE A 117 -12.17 25.30 8.93
N GLY A 118 -12.17 24.01 8.61
CA GLY A 118 -13.34 23.27 8.12
C GLY A 118 -14.02 22.37 9.16
N GLY A 119 -13.51 22.30 10.38
CA GLY A 119 -14.07 21.47 11.46
C GLY A 119 -14.12 19.98 11.12
N SER A 120 -15.11 19.28 11.69
CA SER A 120 -15.32 17.84 11.48
C SER A 120 -15.63 17.48 10.03
N ALA A 121 -16.39 18.32 9.32
CA ALA A 121 -16.72 18.11 7.91
C ALA A 121 -15.48 18.25 7.01
N GLY A 122 -14.61 19.22 7.30
CA GLY A 122 -13.32 19.37 6.61
C GLY A 122 -12.41 18.15 6.81
N ALA A 123 -12.32 17.65 8.05
CA ALA A 123 -11.55 16.45 8.36
C ALA A 123 -12.10 15.20 7.64
N GLY A 124 -13.43 15.03 7.58
CA GLY A 124 -14.08 13.95 6.82
C GLY A 124 -13.74 14.02 5.33
N LYS A 125 -13.83 15.22 4.72
CA LYS A 125 -13.42 15.44 3.33
C LYS A 125 -11.94 15.08 3.10
N LEU A 126 -11.06 15.40 4.04
CA LEU A 126 -9.64 15.06 3.92
C LEU A 126 -9.39 13.55 3.93
N ILE A 127 -10.15 12.78 4.72
CA ILE A 127 -10.09 11.31 4.72
C ILE A 127 -10.52 10.75 3.35
N ILE A 128 -11.55 11.33 2.73
CA ILE A 128 -11.97 10.95 1.38
C ILE A 128 -10.86 11.27 0.37
N ILE A 129 -10.24 12.45 0.44
CA ILE A 129 -9.13 12.83 -0.45
C ILE A 129 -7.93 11.88 -0.27
N ALA A 130 -7.57 11.54 0.97
CA ALA A 130 -6.50 10.59 1.26
C ALA A 130 -6.79 9.20 0.65
N SER A 131 -8.06 8.77 0.69
CA SER A 131 -8.50 7.52 0.05
C SER A 131 -8.40 7.58 -1.47
N MET A 132 -8.70 8.74 -2.08
CA MET A 132 -8.51 8.94 -3.52
C MET A 132 -7.03 8.88 -3.92
N ILE A 133 -6.13 9.48 -3.12
CA ILE A 133 -4.67 9.39 -3.35
C ILE A 133 -4.21 7.92 -3.29
N LEU A 134 -4.65 7.17 -2.29
CA LEU A 134 -4.33 5.74 -2.17
C LEU A 134 -4.82 4.93 -3.39
N SER A 135 -6.03 5.20 -3.88
CA SER A 135 -6.57 4.54 -5.07
C SER A 135 -5.80 4.88 -6.34
N PHE A 136 -5.20 6.07 -6.44
CA PHE A 136 -4.30 6.43 -7.53
C PHE A 136 -2.96 5.68 -7.45
N GLU A 137 -2.40 5.51 -6.25
CA GLU A 137 -1.11 4.84 -6.04
C GLU A 137 -1.18 3.32 -6.26
N LEU A 138 -2.32 2.70 -5.92
CA LEU A 138 -2.46 1.25 -5.84
C LEU A 138 -2.10 0.52 -7.15
N PRO A 139 -2.58 0.90 -8.35
CA PRO A 139 -2.22 0.19 -9.58
C PRO A 139 -0.73 0.25 -9.91
N PHE A 140 -0.06 1.35 -9.58
CA PHE A 140 1.38 1.52 -9.80
C PHE A 140 2.23 0.60 -8.92
N ALA A 141 1.76 0.26 -7.72
CA ALA A 141 2.41 -0.72 -6.85
C ALA A 141 2.01 -2.16 -7.24
N LEU A 142 0.74 -2.38 -7.55
CA LEU A 142 0.17 -3.72 -7.77
C LEU A 142 0.64 -4.35 -9.10
N VAL A 143 0.64 -3.60 -10.20
CA VAL A 143 1.02 -4.15 -11.52
C VAL A 143 2.45 -4.68 -11.53
N PRO A 144 3.48 -3.94 -11.05
CA PRO A 144 4.83 -4.47 -10.94
C PRO A 144 4.93 -5.70 -10.03
N LEU A 145 4.22 -5.70 -8.89
CA LEU A 145 4.21 -6.84 -7.97
C LEU A 145 3.68 -8.11 -8.65
N LEU A 146 2.54 -8.02 -9.36
CA LEU A 146 1.97 -9.15 -10.11
C LEU A 146 2.91 -9.65 -11.22
N LYS A 147 3.56 -8.72 -11.93
CA LYS A 147 4.50 -9.07 -13.01
C LYS A 147 5.78 -9.71 -12.49
N PHE A 148 6.30 -9.25 -11.36
CA PHE A 148 7.52 -9.80 -10.77
C PHE A 148 7.28 -11.16 -10.13
N THR A 149 6.18 -11.34 -9.41
CA THR A 149 5.80 -12.62 -8.80
C THR A 149 5.43 -13.69 -9.83
N SER A 150 4.92 -13.29 -11.00
CA SER A 150 4.60 -14.20 -12.10
C SER A 150 5.79 -14.50 -13.03
N SER A 151 6.93 -13.82 -12.86
CA SER A 151 8.08 -13.94 -13.79
C SER A 151 9.11 -14.97 -13.33
N LYS A 152 9.28 -16.03 -14.12
CA LYS A 152 10.34 -17.04 -13.94
C LYS A 152 11.75 -16.42 -13.88
N THR A 153 11.98 -15.37 -14.67
CA THR A 153 13.27 -14.67 -14.75
C THR A 153 13.63 -13.93 -13.46
N LYS A 154 12.64 -13.47 -12.67
CA LYS A 154 12.88 -12.70 -11.44
C LYS A 154 12.76 -13.56 -10.17
N MET A 155 11.91 -14.57 -10.18
CA MET A 155 11.64 -15.42 -9.00
C MET A 155 12.38 -16.78 -9.03
N GLY A 156 12.97 -17.15 -10.18
CA GLY A 156 13.75 -18.37 -10.34
C GLY A 156 12.93 -19.63 -10.07
N ALA A 157 13.46 -20.52 -9.22
CA ALA A 157 12.81 -21.77 -8.83
C ALA A 157 11.54 -21.59 -7.97
N HIS A 158 11.34 -20.41 -7.36
CA HIS A 158 10.20 -20.10 -6.51
C HIS A 158 9.07 -19.40 -7.25
N VAL A 159 9.05 -19.49 -8.59
CA VAL A 159 7.99 -18.88 -9.41
C VAL A 159 6.62 -19.42 -9.05
N ASN A 160 5.64 -18.53 -9.09
CA ASN A 160 4.26 -18.90 -8.85
C ASN A 160 3.75 -19.88 -9.92
N SER A 161 2.93 -20.86 -9.54
CA SER A 161 2.29 -21.77 -10.51
C SER A 161 1.42 -20.96 -11.47
N THR A 162 1.22 -21.46 -12.70
CA THR A 162 0.40 -20.80 -13.72
C THR A 162 -1.03 -20.56 -13.23
N MET A 163 -1.58 -21.49 -12.44
CA MET A 163 -2.90 -21.37 -11.82
C MET A 163 -2.95 -20.23 -10.80
N ILE A 164 -1.97 -20.16 -9.88
CA ILE A 164 -1.93 -19.11 -8.86
C ILE A 164 -1.66 -17.75 -9.51
N SER A 165 -0.82 -17.70 -10.55
CA SER A 165 -0.59 -16.50 -11.34
C SER A 165 -1.89 -16.01 -11.98
N ALA A 166 -2.66 -16.90 -12.63
CA ALA A 166 -3.94 -16.54 -13.23
C ALA A 166 -4.94 -16.01 -12.18
N ILE A 167 -5.07 -16.69 -11.03
CA ILE A 167 -5.94 -16.24 -9.94
C ILE A 167 -5.52 -14.86 -9.41
N THR A 168 -4.22 -14.65 -9.18
CA THR A 168 -3.70 -13.38 -8.64
C THR A 168 -3.89 -12.24 -9.64
N TRP A 169 -3.76 -12.50 -10.95
CA TRP A 169 -4.06 -11.53 -12.00
C TRP A 169 -5.54 -11.19 -12.09
N ILE A 170 -6.44 -12.17 -11.95
CA ILE A 170 -7.89 -11.94 -11.92
C ILE A 170 -8.27 -11.05 -10.72
N ILE A 171 -7.83 -11.42 -9.51
CA ILE A 171 -8.10 -10.65 -8.29
C ILE A 171 -7.48 -9.25 -8.39
N GLY A 172 -6.23 -9.16 -8.83
CA GLY A 172 -5.55 -7.88 -8.99
C GLY A 172 -6.22 -6.97 -10.01
N SER A 173 -6.66 -7.52 -11.14
CA SER A 173 -7.42 -6.78 -12.15
C SER A 173 -8.74 -6.27 -11.61
N LEU A 174 -9.48 -7.10 -10.87
CA LEU A 174 -10.74 -6.70 -10.21
C LEU A 174 -10.51 -5.53 -9.23
N ILE A 175 -9.49 -5.62 -8.38
CA ILE A 175 -9.15 -4.55 -7.43
C ILE A 175 -8.77 -3.26 -8.16
N MET A 176 -8.00 -3.34 -9.26
CA MET A 176 -7.64 -2.17 -10.06
C MET A 176 -8.87 -1.52 -10.68
N ILE A 177 -9.77 -2.29 -11.28
CA ILE A 177 -11.01 -1.77 -11.89
C ILE A 177 -11.85 -1.04 -10.85
N ILE A 178 -12.04 -1.63 -9.67
CA ILE A 178 -12.81 -1.01 -8.57
C ILE A 178 -12.15 0.29 -8.09
N ASN A 179 -10.82 0.31 -7.94
CA ASN A 179 -10.09 1.51 -7.52
C ASN A 179 -10.15 2.63 -8.57
N ILE A 180 -10.02 2.29 -9.85
CA ILE A 180 -10.15 3.24 -10.95
C ILE A 180 -11.58 3.81 -10.97
N TYR A 181 -12.59 2.96 -10.81
CA TYR A 181 -13.99 3.41 -10.71
C TYR A 181 -14.20 4.37 -9.53
N TYR A 182 -13.70 4.02 -8.34
CA TYR A 182 -13.77 4.89 -7.16
C TYR A 182 -13.07 6.24 -7.40
N LEU A 183 -11.89 6.23 -8.02
CA LEU A 183 -11.14 7.45 -8.32
C LEU A 183 -11.88 8.36 -9.31
N ILE A 184 -12.40 7.80 -10.40
CA ILE A 184 -13.15 8.56 -11.42
C ILE A 184 -14.44 9.12 -10.84
N THR A 185 -15.22 8.30 -10.13
CA THR A 185 -16.48 8.76 -9.51
C THR A 185 -16.23 9.80 -8.41
N GLY A 186 -15.20 9.61 -7.58
CA GLY A 186 -14.78 10.60 -6.59
C GLY A 186 -14.36 11.93 -7.24
N PHE A 187 -13.61 11.87 -8.34
CA PHE A 187 -13.20 13.06 -9.09
C PHE A 187 -14.40 13.79 -9.71
N ILE A 188 -15.32 13.07 -10.35
CA ILE A 188 -16.55 13.66 -10.91
C ILE A 188 -17.40 14.29 -9.80
N LYS A 189 -17.55 13.61 -8.65
CA LYS A 189 -18.29 14.14 -7.50
C LYS A 189 -17.67 15.44 -6.98
N LEU A 190 -16.34 15.49 -6.87
CA LEU A 190 -15.59 16.68 -6.49
C LEU A 190 -15.87 17.83 -7.46
N LEU A 191 -15.86 17.55 -8.77
CA LEU A 191 -16.09 18.55 -9.82
C LEU A 191 -17.52 19.11 -9.78
N LEU A 192 -18.52 18.25 -9.55
CA LEU A 192 -19.93 18.63 -9.53
C LEU A 192 -20.30 19.45 -8.28
N HIS A 193 -19.80 19.07 -7.10
CA HIS A 193 -20.15 19.70 -5.82
C HIS A 193 -19.28 20.92 -5.46
N SER A 194 -18.29 21.29 -6.27
CA SER A 194 -17.45 22.45 -5.97
C SER A 194 -18.23 23.76 -6.18
N ASP A 195 -18.25 24.68 -5.20
CA ASP A 195 -18.83 26.03 -5.31
C ASP A 195 -17.91 27.02 -6.07
N ILE A 196 -17.14 26.55 -7.05
CA ILE A 196 -16.24 27.39 -7.86
C ILE A 196 -16.96 27.96 -9.08
N GLU A 197 -16.43 29.05 -9.63
CA GLU A 197 -16.95 29.65 -10.85
C GLU A 197 -17.02 28.62 -12.00
N ILE A 198 -18.04 28.75 -12.85
CA ILE A 198 -18.29 27.81 -13.96
C ILE A 198 -17.05 27.67 -14.85
N VAL A 199 -16.33 28.78 -15.09
CA VAL A 199 -15.08 28.78 -15.86
C VAL A 199 -14.01 27.91 -15.20
N ALA A 200 -13.84 28.01 -13.88
CA ALA A 200 -12.90 27.19 -13.12
C ALA A 200 -13.32 25.70 -13.12
N LYS A 201 -14.61 25.38 -13.06
CA LYS A 201 -15.11 24.00 -13.18
C LYS A 201 -14.74 23.39 -14.53
N VAL A 202 -14.95 24.12 -15.62
CA VAL A 202 -14.66 23.64 -16.97
C VAL A 202 -13.16 23.44 -17.15
N PHE A 203 -12.33 24.39 -16.70
CA PHE A 203 -10.88 24.28 -16.79
C PHE A 203 -10.33 23.11 -15.95
N LEU A 204 -10.77 22.98 -14.70
CA LEU A 204 -10.38 21.89 -13.80
C LEU A 204 -10.86 20.53 -14.32
N GLY A 205 -12.03 20.49 -14.97
CA GLY A 205 -12.55 19.29 -15.61
C GLY A 205 -11.72 18.86 -16.80
N MET A 206 -11.41 19.78 -17.71
CA MET A 206 -10.57 19.48 -18.87
C MET A 206 -9.20 18.95 -18.43
N LEU A 207 -8.56 19.62 -17.46
CA LEU A 207 -7.27 19.22 -16.93
C LEU A 207 -7.34 17.87 -16.20
N GLY A 208 -8.36 17.64 -15.38
CA GLY A 208 -8.49 16.40 -14.63
C GLY A 208 -8.89 15.19 -15.49
N PHE A 209 -9.75 15.36 -16.49
CA PHE A 209 -10.03 14.29 -17.46
C PHE A 209 -8.81 13.96 -18.32
N SER A 210 -8.03 14.97 -18.72
CA SER A 210 -6.75 14.76 -19.40
C SER A 210 -5.77 13.98 -18.51
N GLY A 211 -5.62 14.38 -17.23
CA GLY A 211 -4.80 13.67 -16.25
C GLY A 211 -5.25 12.23 -16.03
N MET A 212 -6.57 11.98 -15.98
CA MET A 212 -7.14 10.64 -15.87
C MET A 212 -6.82 9.78 -17.12
N ALA A 213 -6.89 10.36 -18.31
CA ALA A 213 -6.52 9.65 -19.54
C ALA A 213 -5.03 9.26 -19.54
N VAL A 214 -4.15 10.16 -19.10
CA VAL A 214 -2.71 9.86 -18.93
C VAL A 214 -2.50 8.77 -17.88
N TYR A 215 -3.22 8.82 -16.76
CA TYR A 215 -3.18 7.80 -15.72
C TYR A 215 -3.59 6.41 -16.24
N LEU A 216 -4.71 6.32 -16.97
CA LEU A 216 -5.17 5.07 -17.59
C LEU A 216 -4.17 4.56 -18.63
N ALA A 217 -3.62 5.44 -19.46
CA ALA A 217 -2.58 5.09 -20.41
C ALA A 217 -1.31 4.58 -19.71
N GLY A 218 -0.92 5.17 -18.58
CA GLY A 218 0.20 4.73 -17.75
C GLY A 218 -0.01 3.32 -17.18
N ILE A 219 -1.22 3.02 -16.68
CA ILE A 219 -1.57 1.67 -16.21
C ILE A 219 -1.54 0.67 -17.38
N ALA A 220 -2.18 1.01 -18.50
CA ALA A 220 -2.19 0.16 -19.70
C ALA A 220 -0.76 -0.11 -20.19
N TYR A 221 0.09 0.92 -20.23
CA TYR A 221 1.50 0.79 -20.55
C TYR A 221 2.22 -0.16 -19.57
N LEU A 222 2.00 -0.02 -18.26
CA LEU A 222 2.64 -0.90 -17.27
C LEU A 222 2.20 -2.36 -17.41
N VAL A 223 0.92 -2.61 -17.70
CA VAL A 223 0.38 -3.95 -17.92
C VAL A 223 0.96 -4.55 -19.21
N LEU A 224 0.96 -3.80 -20.31
CA LEU A 224 1.41 -4.26 -21.63
C LEU A 224 2.93 -4.32 -21.79
N ARG A 225 3.70 -3.58 -20.98
CA ARG A 225 5.15 -3.56 -21.05
C ARG A 225 5.70 -4.97 -20.87
N LYS A 226 6.22 -5.60 -21.93
CA LYS A 226 6.84 -6.93 -21.82
C LYS A 226 8.06 -6.87 -20.90
N ASN A 227 8.22 -7.85 -20.02
CA ASN A 227 9.42 -7.96 -19.18
C ASN A 227 10.62 -8.18 -20.10
N LYS A 228 11.48 -7.16 -20.26
CA LYS A 228 12.72 -7.29 -21.04
C LYS A 228 13.62 -8.26 -20.29
N GLU A 229 13.95 -9.37 -20.93
CA GLU A 229 14.67 -10.49 -20.34
C GLU A 229 16.03 -10.03 -19.80
N GLY A 230 16.38 -10.51 -18.60
CA GLY A 230 17.74 -10.35 -18.08
C GLY A 230 18.68 -11.27 -18.86
N THR A 231 19.20 -10.79 -19.99
CA THR A 231 20.20 -11.47 -20.83
C THR A 231 21.56 -11.73 -20.13
N HIS A 232 21.70 -11.44 -18.83
CA HIS A 232 22.98 -11.59 -18.12
C HIS A 232 23.16 -12.91 -17.33
N LEU A 233 22.11 -13.70 -17.09
CA LEU A 233 22.24 -14.99 -16.38
C LEU A 233 22.29 -16.21 -17.30
N LEU A 234 21.75 -16.12 -18.51
CA LEU A 234 21.84 -17.21 -19.51
C LEU A 234 23.25 -17.34 -20.13
N ALA A 235 24.08 -16.29 -20.06
CA ALA A 235 25.49 -16.37 -20.43
C ALA A 235 26.33 -17.17 -19.41
N LEU A 236 25.83 -17.36 -18.19
CA LEU A 236 26.53 -18.12 -17.14
C LEU A 236 26.03 -19.57 -17.01
N THR A 237 25.07 -20.00 -17.83
CA THR A 237 24.50 -21.37 -17.76
C THR A 237 24.40 -22.08 -19.12
N ALA A 238 25.03 -21.56 -20.17
CA ALA A 238 25.14 -22.29 -21.42
C ALA A 238 26.05 -23.53 -21.21
N PRO A 239 25.61 -24.74 -21.61
CA PRO A 239 26.38 -25.96 -21.40
C PRO A 239 27.60 -25.95 -22.32
N GLU A 240 28.79 -25.88 -21.73
CA GLU A 240 30.03 -26.16 -22.42
C GLU A 240 30.11 -27.67 -22.66
N ASN A 241 29.64 -28.14 -23.82
CA ASN A 241 30.06 -29.42 -24.41
C ASN A 241 29.60 -29.56 -25.87
N GLN A 242 30.52 -29.29 -26.79
CA GLN A 242 30.89 -30.08 -27.98
C GLN A 242 31.40 -29.20 -29.13
N GLN A 243 32.72 -29.05 -29.23
CA GLN A 243 33.54 -29.17 -30.46
C GLN A 243 34.94 -28.57 -30.25
N MET A 244 35.94 -29.42 -29.94
CA MET A 244 37.00 -29.76 -30.90
C MET A 244 37.99 -30.77 -30.29
N THR A 245 38.20 -31.82 -31.06
CA THR A 245 39.16 -32.90 -30.93
C THR A 245 40.62 -32.43 -30.93
N ASN A 246 41.43 -33.15 -30.14
CA ASN A 246 42.89 -33.32 -30.22
C ASN A 246 43.78 -32.09 -30.03
N GLU A 247 44.31 -31.94 -28.81
CA GLU A 247 45.75 -31.84 -28.60
C GLU A 247 46.10 -32.43 -27.22
N GLN A 248 47.07 -33.35 -27.20
CA GLN A 248 47.62 -33.94 -25.98
C GLN A 248 48.56 -32.95 -25.27
N VAL A 249 48.72 -33.20 -23.95
CA VAL A 249 49.91 -32.99 -23.10
C VAL A 249 49.74 -31.96 -21.95
N ASN A 250 49.76 -32.54 -20.74
CA ASN A 250 50.19 -32.02 -19.41
C ASN A 250 49.41 -30.91 -18.68
N GLY A 251 49.04 -31.25 -17.43
CA GLY A 251 49.37 -30.38 -16.29
C GLY A 251 48.22 -30.02 -15.35
N SER A 252 48.15 -30.74 -14.22
CA SER A 252 47.74 -30.25 -12.88
C SER A 252 46.41 -29.53 -12.69
N ILE A 253 45.52 -30.20 -11.95
CA ILE A 253 44.59 -29.63 -10.95
C ILE A 253 45.25 -28.46 -10.22
N TYR A 254 44.65 -27.26 -10.23
CA TYR A 254 44.50 -26.38 -9.05
C TYR A 254 43.41 -25.32 -9.32
N SER A 255 42.42 -25.34 -8.44
CA SER A 255 41.40 -24.32 -8.19
C SER A 255 42.00 -22.93 -7.97
N LEU A 256 41.51 -21.91 -8.67
CA LEU A 256 41.77 -20.51 -8.33
C LEU A 256 40.56 -19.89 -7.57
N PRO A 257 40.81 -18.99 -6.60
CA PRO A 257 39.93 -18.73 -5.47
C PRO A 257 39.09 -17.46 -5.66
N ARG A 258 37.85 -17.46 -5.14
CA ARG A 258 37.05 -16.22 -5.00
C ARG A 258 37.61 -15.38 -3.84
N GLU A 259 38.36 -14.34 -4.15
CA GLU A 259 38.81 -13.33 -3.17
C GLU A 259 37.69 -12.39 -2.68
N ASP A 260 36.51 -12.41 -3.28
CA ASP A 260 35.42 -11.46 -2.96
C ASP A 260 34.63 -11.80 -1.67
N ILE A 261 34.90 -12.93 -1.02
CA ILE A 261 34.16 -13.37 0.19
C ILE A 261 34.85 -12.89 1.49
N VAL A 262 36.12 -12.48 1.44
CA VAL A 262 36.88 -12.11 2.65
C VAL A 262 36.57 -10.69 3.14
N ASN A 263 36.04 -9.81 2.27
CA ASN A 263 35.78 -8.41 2.61
C ASN A 263 34.35 -8.10 3.08
N MET A 264 33.48 -9.10 3.24
CA MET A 264 32.18 -8.89 3.90
C MET A 264 32.33 -8.99 5.42
N GLN A 265 32.63 -7.86 6.06
CA GLN A 265 32.43 -7.70 7.49
C GLN A 265 30.95 -7.89 7.82
N LEU A 266 30.61 -9.06 8.35
CA LEU A 266 29.32 -9.33 8.97
C LEU A 266 29.22 -8.50 10.27
N PRO A 267 28.05 -7.89 10.57
CA PRO A 267 27.84 -7.26 11.87
C PRO A 267 28.00 -8.31 12.97
N GLN A 268 28.88 -8.05 13.94
CA GLN A 268 28.98 -8.92 15.11
C GLN A 268 27.66 -8.88 15.89
N ARG A 269 27.06 -10.06 16.02
CA ARG A 269 25.95 -10.35 16.91
C ARG A 269 26.46 -10.18 18.34
N SER A 270 26.01 -9.14 19.05
CA SER A 270 26.22 -9.01 20.48
C SER A 270 25.46 -10.12 21.21
N SER A 271 26.10 -11.26 21.40
CA SER A 271 25.66 -12.28 22.36
C SER A 271 26.06 -11.81 23.76
N THR A 272 25.04 -11.51 24.56
CA THR A 272 24.90 -11.91 25.97
C THR A 272 26.20 -12.29 26.68
N GLN A 273 26.65 -11.39 27.56
CA GLN A 273 27.57 -11.71 28.64
C GLN A 273 26.75 -11.73 29.94
N GLU A 274 26.42 -12.94 30.40
CA GLU A 274 26.06 -13.24 31.79
C GLU A 274 27.32 -13.63 32.57
N PHE A 275 27.23 -13.45 33.90
CA PHE A 275 28.16 -13.77 35.01
C PHE A 275 29.26 -12.73 35.25
N ASP A 276 29.37 -12.08 36.42
CA ASP A 276 29.05 -12.46 37.81
C ASP A 276 28.18 -11.45 38.60
#